data_AF-A0A4V1TIH6-F1
#
_entry.id   AF-A0A4V1TIH6-F1
#
_cell.length_a   1.000
_cell.length_b   1.000
_cell.length_c   1.000
_cell.angle_alpha   90.00
_cell.angle_beta   90.00
_cell.angle_gamma   90.00
#
_symmetry.space_group_name_H-M   'P 1'
#
loop_
_entity.id
_entity.type
_entity.pdbx_description
1 polymer ?
#
loop_
_entity_poly.entity_id
_entity_poly.type
_entity_poly.pdbx_seq_one_letter_code
_entity_poly.pdbx_strand_id
1 'polypeptide(L)' 'ADALGLVAEKSFVFPLTQQQLADALGLSLVHTSKTWARLRKAGMFSLERGRLTIHNPHLTERMAQLFESELHPRPLI' A
#
# COMPACT_ATOMS: atom_id res chain seq x y z
N ALA A 1 -11.52 -0.23 0.17
CA ALA A 1 -11.05 -0.46 1.56
C ALA A 1 -12.00 0.23 2.54
N ASP A 2 -12.34 1.50 2.32
CA ASP A 2 -13.38 2.22 3.08
C ASP A 2 -14.77 1.57 2.95
N ALA A 3 -15.14 1.18 1.72
CA ALA A 3 -16.41 0.52 1.39
C ALA A 3 -16.65 -0.86 2.06
N LEU A 4 -15.65 -1.42 2.77
CA LEU A 4 -15.73 -2.74 3.42
C LEU A 4 -15.59 -2.67 4.94
N GLY A 5 -15.49 -1.46 5.52
CA GLY A 5 -15.21 -1.29 6.95
C GLY A 5 -13.84 -1.83 7.40
N LEU A 6 -12.96 -2.16 6.46
CA LEU A 6 -11.62 -2.72 6.73
C LEU A 6 -10.58 -1.64 7.07
N VAL A 7 -10.95 -0.38 6.88
CA VAL A 7 -10.14 0.78 7.24
C VAL A 7 -10.66 1.34 8.55
N ALA A 8 -9.84 1.27 9.59
CA ALA A 8 -10.07 1.95 10.85
C ALA A 8 -8.97 3.00 11.01
N GLU A 9 -9.34 4.25 11.30
CA GLU A 9 -8.38 5.34 11.55
C GLU A 9 -7.36 5.53 10.40
N LYS A 10 -7.81 5.43 9.14
CA LYS A 10 -6.96 5.51 7.92
C LYS A 10 -5.91 4.39 7.81
N SER A 11 -6.08 3.33 8.60
CA SER A 11 -5.16 2.21 8.71
C SER A 11 -5.88 0.89 8.43
N PHE A 12 -5.19 -0.05 7.80
CA PHE A 12 -5.74 -1.39 7.53
C PHE A 12 -4.70 -2.47 7.81
N VAL A 13 -5.17 -3.70 8.08
CA VAL A 13 -4.30 -4.85 8.32
C VAL A 13 -3.52 -5.15 7.04
N PHE A 14 -2.19 -5.22 7.15
CA PHE A 14 -1.30 -5.50 6.03
C PHE A 14 -0.47 -6.76 6.35
N PRO A 15 -0.97 -7.95 6.00
CA PRO A 15 -0.35 -9.22 6.39
C PRO A 15 0.81 -9.63 5.48
N LEU A 16 1.19 -8.79 4.51
CA LEU A 16 2.21 -9.12 3.51
C LEU A 16 3.59 -8.65 3.94
N THR A 17 4.57 -9.55 3.82
CA THR A 17 6.00 -9.24 3.96
C THR A 17 6.57 -8.66 2.67
N GLN A 18 7.72 -7.99 2.75
CA GLN A 18 8.42 -7.47 1.57
C GLN A 18 8.85 -8.57 0.59
N GLN A 19 9.11 -9.79 1.08
CA GLN A 19 9.40 -10.94 0.23
C GLN A 19 8.18 -11.35 -0.58
N GLN A 20 7.03 -11.51 0.07
CA GLN A 20 5.78 -11.84 -0.64
C GLN A 20 5.39 -10.77 -1.67
N LEU A 21 5.67 -9.50 -1.38
CA LEU A 21 5.47 -8.40 -2.33
C LEU A 21 6.46 -8.46 -3.50
N ALA A 22 7.73 -8.75 -3.23
CA ALA A 22 8.73 -8.92 -4.27
C ALA A 22 8.39 -10.08 -5.21
N ASP A 23 8.02 -11.23 -4.62
CA ASP A 23 7.63 -12.44 -5.36
C ASP A 23 6.36 -12.20 -6.21
N ALA A 24 5.33 -11.58 -5.63
CA ALA A 24 4.07 -11.28 -6.33
C ALA A 24 4.24 -10.29 -7.48
N LEU A 25 5.20 -9.36 -7.38
CA LEU A 25 5.47 -8.34 -8.39
C LEU A 25 6.57 -8.73 -9.38
N GLY A 26 7.22 -9.90 -9.21
CA GLY A 26 8.39 -10.29 -10.00
C GLY A 26 9.59 -9.36 -9.81
N LEU A 27 9.65 -8.65 -8.68
CA LEU A 27 10.72 -7.71 -8.35
C LEU A 27 11.79 -8.40 -7.51
N SER A 28 13.02 -7.89 -7.59
CA SER A 28 14.07 -8.31 -6.68
C SER A 28 13.76 -7.86 -5.24
N LEU A 29 13.96 -8.76 -4.26
CA LEU A 29 13.76 -8.47 -2.84
C LEU A 29 14.55 -7.24 -2.38
N VAL A 30 15.86 -7.17 -2.67
CA VAL A 30 16.72 -6.05 -2.24
C VAL A 30 16.29 -4.71 -2.84
N HIS A 31 15.78 -4.73 -4.08
CA HIS A 31 15.25 -3.54 -4.75
C HIS A 31 13.88 -3.13 -4.18
N THR A 32 13.04 -4.10 -3.85
CA THR A 32 11.75 -3.90 -3.18
C THR A 32 11.96 -3.27 -1.80
N SER A 33 12.85 -3.83 -0.98
CA SER A 33 13.20 -3.29 0.34
C SER A 33 13.74 -1.86 0.28
N LYS A 34 14.65 -1.58 -0.67
CA LYS A 34 15.19 -0.22 -0.86
C LYS A 34 14.10 0.77 -1.24
N THR A 35 13.18 0.37 -2.11
CA THR A 35 12.05 1.21 -2.53
C THR A 35 11.09 1.46 -1.37
N TRP A 36 10.75 0.41 -0.63
CA TRP A 36 9.88 0.48 0.56
C TRP A 36 10.45 1.44 1.62
N ALA A 37 11.76 1.35 1.88
CA ALA A 37 12.45 2.22 2.82
C ALA A 37 12.42 3.69 2.38
N ARG A 38 12.60 3.97 1.07
CA ARG A 38 12.52 5.33 0.51
C ARG A 38 11.12 5.91 0.65
N LEU A 39 10.08 5.13 0.37
CA LEU A 39 8.68 5.56 0.50
C LEU A 39 8.30 5.84 1.96
N ARG A 40 8.74 4.98 2.89
CA ARG A 40 8.57 5.23 4.34
C ARG A 40 9.30 6.50 4.78
N LYS A 41 10.55 6.69 4.35
CA LYS A 41 11.34 7.89 4.69
C LYS A 41 10.72 9.17 4.11
N ALA A 42 10.09 9.08 2.94
CA ALA A 42 9.34 10.17 2.34
C ALA A 42 7.99 10.44 3.01
N GLY A 43 7.62 9.69 4.06
CA GLY A 43 6.38 9.88 4.79
C GLY A 43 5.13 9.44 4.02
N MET A 44 5.26 8.58 3.01
CA MET A 44 4.12 8.16 2.19
C MET A 44 3.17 7.24 2.97
N PHE A 45 3.73 6.36 3.79
CA PHE A 45 2.98 5.46 4.67
C PHE A 45 3.78 5.07 5.92
N SER A 46 3.07 4.64 6.95
CA SER A 46 3.63 3.93 8.11
C SER A 46 3.16 2.46 8.12
N LEU A 47 3.99 1.60 8.70
CA LEU A 47 3.66 0.19 8.95
C LEU A 47 4.02 -0.09 10.41
N GLU A 48 3.01 -0.26 11.25
CA GLU A 48 3.18 -0.44 12.69
C GLU A 48 2.26 -1.55 13.18
N ARG A 49 2.78 -2.49 13.96
CA ARG A 49 2.00 -3.62 14.50
C ARG A 49 1.17 -4.36 13.44
N GLY A 50 1.72 -4.52 12.23
CA GLY A 50 1.05 -5.19 11.10
C GLY A 50 -0.07 -4.38 10.44
N ARG A 51 -0.18 -3.08 10.73
CA ARG A 51 -1.15 -2.17 10.10
C ARG A 51 -0.46 -1.11 9.26
N LEU A 52 -0.94 -0.93 8.03
CA LEU A 52 -0.46 0.06 7.10
C LEU A 52 -1.36 1.29 7.14
N THR A 53 -0.78 2.48 7.29
CA THR A 53 -1.47 3.76 7.24
C THR A 53 -0.88 4.60 6.12
N ILE A 54 -1.71 5.10 5.20
CA ILE A 54 -1.28 5.99 4.12
C ILE A 54 -1.46 7.43 4.58
N HIS A 55 -0.38 8.21 4.59
CA HIS A 55 -0.41 9.58 5.15
C HIS A 55 -0.81 10.63 4.12
N ASN A 56 -0.43 10.46 2.87
CA ASN A 56 -0.76 11.40 1.78
C ASN A 56 -1.38 10.65 0.60
N PRO A 57 -2.72 10.45 0.61
CA PRO A 57 -3.42 9.72 -0.43
C PRO A 57 -3.20 10.32 -1.82
N HIS A 58 -3.29 11.64 -1.96
CA HIS A 58 -3.14 12.32 -3.26
C HIS A 58 -1.73 12.18 -3.86
N LEU A 59 -0.68 12.32 -3.04
CA LEU A 59 0.68 12.07 -3.54
C LEU A 59 0.90 10.58 -3.84
N THR A 60 0.28 9.69 -3.05
CA THR A 60 0.37 8.24 -3.27
C THR A 60 -0.30 7.84 -4.58
N GLU A 61 -1.51 8.34 -4.86
CA GLU A 61 -2.21 8.17 -6.14
C GLU A 61 -1.36 8.67 -7.30
N ARG A 62 -0.74 9.85 -7.13
CA ARG A 62 0.13 10.43 -8.15
C ARG A 62 1.36 9.59 -8.45
N MET A 63 2.01 9.08 -7.42
CA MET A 63 3.18 8.21 -7.57
C MET A 63 2.82 6.84 -8.13
N ALA A 64 1.67 6.29 -7.74
CA ALA A 64 1.16 5.03 -8.24
C ALA A 64 0.61 5.13 -9.68
N GLN A 65 0.59 6.33 -10.26
CA GLN A 65 -0.04 6.63 -11.55
C GLN A 65 -1.50 6.16 -11.59
N LEU A 66 -2.18 6.20 -10.43
CA LEU A 66 -3.54 5.73 -10.24
C LEU A 66 -4.56 6.78 -10.72
N PHE A 67 -4.30 7.41 -11.87
CA PHE A 67 -5.01 8.64 -12.25
C PHE A 67 -6.33 8.44 -12.99
N GLU A 68 -6.62 7.25 -13.51
CA GLU A 68 -7.80 7.08 -14.39
C GLU A 68 -8.44 5.69 -14.33
N SER A 69 -8.26 4.94 -13.22
CA SER A 69 -9.10 3.76 -13.02
C SER A 69 -10.28 4.17 -12.16
N GLU A 70 -11.50 4.13 -12.73
CA GLU A 70 -12.69 4.09 -11.90
C GLU A 70 -12.48 2.97 -10.86
N LEU A 71 -12.57 3.33 -9.58
CA LEU A 71 -12.48 2.38 -8.48
C LEU A 71 -13.74 1.52 -8.54
N HIS A 72 -13.75 0.54 -9.43
CA HIS A 72 -14.85 -0.40 -9.55
C HIS A 72 -15.01 -1.11 -8.20
N PRO A 73 -16.21 -1.12 -7.60
CA PRO A 73 -16.46 -1.90 -6.42
C PRO A 73 -16.16 -3.36 -6.77
N ARG A 74 -15.14 -3.95 -6.13
CA ARG A 74 -14.83 -5.35 -6.36
C ARG A 74 -16.03 -6.17 -5.88
N PRO A 75 -16.52 -7.13 -6.69
CA PRO A 75 -17.57 -8.03 -6.22
C PRO A 75 -17.05 -8.76 -4.99
N LEU A 76 -17.78 -8.62 -3.89
CA LEU A 76 -17.52 -9.38 -2.68
C LEU A 76 -18.11 -10.76 -2.92
N ILE A 77 -17.24 -11.70 -3.25
CA ILE A 77 -17.56 -13.11 -3.13
C ILE A 77 -17.75 -13.47 -1.65
#